data_AF-A0A938DFU7-F1
#
_entry.id   AF-A0A938DFU7-F1
#
_cell.length_a   1.000
_cell.length_b   1.000
_cell.length_c   1.000
_cell.angle_alpha   90.00
_cell.angle_beta   90.00
_cell.angle_gamma   90.00
#
_symmetry.space_group_name_H-M   'P 1'
#
loop_
_entity.id
_entity.type
_entity.pdbx_description
1 polymer ?
#
loop_
_entity_poly.entity_id
_entity_poly.type
_entity_poly.pdbx_seq_one_letter_code
_entity_poly.pdbx_strand_id
1 'polypeptide(L)'
;MRSALYALRGGFLLRPLAIALTLGICGALLSEFEEKFPAIRDFIPRLLFPSQADPQVAQAILTSIATSTMTVVSIVFAILLMTLTLASTQFSPRILVSFVRDHVTQWTLGIFLGTFSYCIAALPAARTLPHPFAPVVTVAGAMALAPICVGWLVYFIHHISNAISVNNIVDRIRRETELVIDELMPDIRRPIHPLEAAGSFPGKLEVFLRSRQSGYIRYIDIARLRRTAKTYGVCLRLE
;
A
#
# COMPACT_ATOMS: atom_id res chain seq x y z
N MET A 1 -11.87 12.81 -22.03
CA MET A 1 -10.87 13.44 -21.14
C MET A 1 -11.17 13.28 -19.64
N ARG A 2 -12.41 13.36 -19.15
CA ARG A 2 -12.72 13.20 -17.71
C ARG A 2 -12.52 11.77 -17.17
N SER A 3 -12.74 10.72 -17.98
CA SER A 3 -12.53 9.32 -17.59
C SER A 3 -11.05 8.96 -17.38
N ALA A 4 -10.13 9.51 -18.18
CA ALA A 4 -8.70 9.36 -17.99
C ALA A 4 -8.22 9.99 -16.66
N LEU A 5 -8.78 11.14 -16.29
CA LEU A 5 -8.52 11.78 -14.99
C LEU A 5 -9.01 10.97 -13.79
N TYR A 6 -10.11 10.23 -13.92
CA TYR A 6 -10.62 9.35 -12.85
C TYR A 6 -9.83 8.04 -12.74
N ALA A 7 -9.36 7.47 -13.86
CA ALA A 7 -8.43 6.34 -13.85
C ALA A 7 -7.07 6.72 -13.24
N LEU A 8 -6.60 7.96 -13.48
CA LEU A 8 -5.39 8.52 -12.88
C LEU A 8 -5.53 8.71 -11.36
N ARG A 9 -6.69 9.18 -10.86
CA ARG A 9 -6.95 9.37 -9.42
C ARG A 9 -6.92 8.08 -8.58
N GLY A 10 -7.09 6.91 -9.21
CA GLY A 10 -6.99 5.61 -8.54
C GLY A 10 -5.59 4.96 -8.59
N GLY A 11 -4.65 5.53 -9.34
CA GLY A 11 -3.34 4.91 -9.59
C GLY A 11 -2.39 5.07 -8.41
N PHE A 12 -1.88 3.95 -7.88
CA PHE A 12 -0.79 3.88 -6.89
C PHE A 12 0.39 4.80 -7.20
N LEU A 13 0.71 4.98 -8.49
CA LEU A 13 1.85 5.78 -8.94
C LEU A 13 1.56 7.29 -9.06
N LEU A 14 0.29 7.72 -9.02
CA LEU A 14 -0.04 9.13 -9.23
C LEU A 14 0.45 10.03 -8.09
N ARG A 15 0.30 9.57 -6.84
CA ARG A 15 0.75 10.32 -5.66
C ARG A 15 2.27 10.45 -5.59
N PRO A 16 3.07 9.36 -5.74
CA PRO A 16 4.52 9.46 -5.86
C PRO A 16 4.95 10.40 -6.99
N LEU A 17 4.32 10.30 -8.16
CA LEU A 17 4.66 11.12 -9.32
C LEU A 17 4.33 12.59 -9.08
N ALA A 18 3.18 12.89 -8.47
CA ALA A 18 2.83 14.26 -8.09
C ALA A 18 3.82 14.85 -7.08
N ILE A 19 4.19 14.10 -6.02
CA ILE A 19 5.21 14.52 -5.05
C ILE A 19 6.53 14.78 -5.78
N ALA A 20 6.93 13.88 -6.68
CA ALA A 20 8.16 14.01 -7.43
C ALA A 20 8.16 15.24 -8.35
N LEU A 21 7.04 15.49 -9.03
CA LEU A 21 6.87 16.66 -9.88
C LEU A 21 6.89 17.94 -9.05
N THR A 22 6.25 17.97 -7.88
CA THR A 22 6.26 19.15 -7.00
C THR A 22 7.65 19.46 -6.45
N LEU A 23 8.41 18.45 -6.03
CA LEU A 23 9.80 18.63 -5.58
C LEU A 23 10.71 19.03 -6.75
N GLY A 24 10.55 18.42 -7.93
CA GLY A 24 11.28 18.79 -9.13
C GLY A 24 11.03 20.24 -9.56
N ILE A 25 9.75 20.66 -9.60
CA ILE A 25 9.37 22.06 -9.89
C ILE A 25 9.90 23.00 -8.81
N CYS A 26 9.84 22.61 -7.53
CA CYS A 26 10.41 23.40 -6.45
C CYS A 26 11.91 23.62 -6.64
N GLY A 27 12.67 22.58 -7.00
CA GLY A 27 14.10 22.69 -7.30
C GLY A 27 14.41 23.58 -8.50
N ALA A 28 13.64 23.45 -9.58
CA ALA A 28 13.77 24.32 -10.75
C ALA A 28 13.48 25.79 -10.41
N LEU A 29 12.36 26.04 -9.71
CA LEU A 29 11.96 27.39 -9.30
C LEU A 29 12.95 28.00 -8.32
N LEU A 30 13.42 27.25 -7.32
CA LEU A 30 14.44 27.73 -6.38
C LEU A 30 15.69 28.17 -7.14
N SER A 31 16.10 27.38 -8.11
CA SER A 31 17.32 27.65 -8.87
C SER A 31 17.19 28.87 -9.79
N GLU A 32 16.03 29.05 -10.45
CA GLU A 32 15.75 30.27 -11.22
C GLU A 32 15.60 31.50 -10.32
N PHE A 33 15.04 31.34 -9.11
CA PHE A 33 14.88 32.42 -8.16
C PHE A 33 16.24 32.87 -7.60
N GLU A 34 17.14 31.92 -7.35
CA GLU A 34 18.51 32.18 -6.93
C GLU A 34 19.32 32.90 -8.02
N GLU A 35 19.10 32.57 -9.29
CA GLU A 35 19.70 33.27 -10.44
C GLU A 35 19.20 34.73 -10.55
N LYS A 36 17.91 34.98 -10.25
CA LYS A 36 17.31 36.33 -10.28
C LYS A 36 17.58 37.18 -9.05
N PHE A 37 17.78 36.59 -7.86
CA PHE A 37 17.95 37.29 -6.59
C PHE A 37 19.23 36.85 -5.86
N PRO A 38 20.41 37.40 -6.24
CA PRO A 38 21.69 37.04 -5.61
C PRO A 38 21.79 37.42 -4.13
N ALA A 39 20.89 38.25 -3.60
CA ALA A 39 20.83 38.65 -2.19
C ALA A 39 20.44 37.50 -1.23
N ILE A 40 19.79 36.43 -1.73
CA ILE A 40 19.43 35.26 -0.92
C ILE A 40 20.68 34.44 -0.56
N ARG A 41 21.74 34.55 -1.36
CA ARG A 41 23.03 33.87 -1.16
C ARG A 41 23.71 34.24 0.16
N ASP A 42 23.49 35.48 0.62
CA ASP A 42 24.07 36.01 1.86
C ASP A 42 23.33 35.53 3.13
N PHE A 43 22.12 34.97 2.98
CA PHE A 43 21.33 34.46 4.12
C PHE A 43 21.78 33.07 4.59
N ILE A 44 22.50 32.31 3.77
CA ILE A 44 23.04 31.00 4.16
C ILE A 44 24.35 31.19 4.91
N PRO A 45 24.46 30.69 6.16
CA PRO A 45 25.67 30.87 6.96
C PRO A 45 26.88 30.21 6.29
N ARG A 46 27.98 30.97 6.19
CA ARG A 46 29.29 30.55 5.63
C ARG A 46 29.87 29.27 6.26
N LEU A 47 29.29 28.80 7.37
CA LEU A 47 29.66 27.57 8.07
C LEU A 47 29.22 26.30 7.33
N LEU A 48 28.13 26.33 6.55
CA LEU A 48 27.65 25.17 5.78
C LEU A 48 28.39 24.98 4.45
N PHE A 49 28.87 26.07 3.84
CA PHE A 49 29.64 26.06 2.59
C PHE A 49 30.83 27.02 2.67
N PRO A 50 32.00 26.56 3.16
CA PRO A 50 33.23 27.35 3.17
C PRO A 50 33.74 27.65 1.75
N SER A 51 33.47 26.77 0.79
CA SER A 51 33.82 26.88 -0.63
C SER A 51 32.73 27.63 -1.40
N GLN A 52 32.72 28.94 -1.25
CA GLN A 52 31.93 29.84 -2.09
C GLN A 52 32.22 29.54 -3.57
N ALA A 53 31.22 29.10 -4.32
CA ALA A 53 31.12 29.32 -5.76
C ALA A 53 31.82 28.36 -6.76
N ASP A 54 32.29 27.16 -6.40
CA ASP A 54 32.73 26.20 -7.43
C ASP A 54 31.52 25.45 -8.02
N PRO A 55 31.13 25.71 -9.30
CA PRO A 55 30.00 25.01 -9.90
C PRO A 55 30.28 23.51 -10.04
N GLN A 56 31.54 23.10 -10.11
CA GLN A 56 31.95 21.70 -10.15
C GLN A 56 31.62 20.96 -8.85
N VAL A 57 31.82 21.59 -7.69
CA VAL A 57 31.49 20.98 -6.39
C VAL A 57 29.98 20.83 -6.24
N ALA A 58 29.21 21.86 -6.64
CA ALA A 58 27.75 21.81 -6.68
C ALA A 58 27.23 20.68 -7.58
N GLN A 59 27.75 20.58 -8.80
CA GLN A 59 27.41 19.50 -9.73
C GLN A 59 27.76 18.12 -9.15
N ALA A 60 28.93 17.98 -8.53
CA ALA A 60 29.36 16.73 -7.93
C ALA A 60 28.43 16.28 -6.79
N ILE A 61 28.02 17.20 -5.91
CA ILE A 61 27.09 16.92 -4.81
C ILE A 61 25.71 16.53 -5.38
N LEU A 62 25.15 17.32 -6.30
CA LEU A 62 23.84 17.03 -6.90
C LEU A 62 23.84 15.68 -7.64
N THR A 63 24.90 15.37 -8.38
CA THR A 63 25.04 14.09 -9.10
C THR A 63 25.22 12.92 -8.16
N SER A 64 25.99 13.08 -7.08
CA SER A 64 26.16 12.05 -6.04
C SER A 64 24.83 11.73 -5.33
N ILE A 65 24.06 12.76 -4.98
CA ILE A 65 22.73 12.59 -4.37
C ILE A 65 21.75 11.95 -5.38
N ALA A 66 21.76 12.38 -6.64
CA ALA A 66 20.89 11.79 -7.66
C ALA A 66 21.18 10.29 -7.90
N THR A 67 22.45 9.92 -8.03
CA THR A 67 22.85 8.51 -8.28
C THR A 67 22.58 7.61 -7.08
N SER A 68 22.86 8.08 -5.87
CA SER A 68 22.56 7.34 -4.63
C SER A 68 21.05 7.16 -4.42
N THR A 69 20.24 8.21 -4.61
CA THR A 69 18.77 8.12 -4.49
C THR A 69 18.16 7.20 -5.55
N MET A 70 18.64 7.23 -6.80
CA MET A 70 18.21 6.31 -7.87
C MET A 70 18.47 4.83 -7.49
N THR A 71 19.61 4.56 -6.83
CA THR A 71 19.94 3.22 -6.34
C THR A 71 18.96 2.77 -5.27
N VAL A 72 18.64 3.65 -4.31
CA VAL A 72 17.65 3.37 -3.25
C VAL A 72 16.26 3.13 -3.84
N VAL A 73 15.81 3.93 -4.81
CA VAL A 73 14.54 3.72 -5.53
C VAL A 73 14.47 2.32 -6.13
N SER A 74 15.57 1.88 -6.77
CA SER A 74 15.63 0.56 -7.41
C SER A 74 15.50 -0.57 -6.39
N ILE A 75 16.18 -0.46 -5.24
CA ILE A 75 16.09 -1.43 -4.14
C ILE A 75 14.67 -1.46 -3.56
N VAL A 76 14.08 -0.29 -3.29
CA VAL A 76 12.70 -0.16 -2.79
C VAL A 76 11.72 -0.83 -3.75
N PHE A 77 11.85 -0.59 -5.05
CA PHE A 77 11.00 -1.21 -6.07
C PHE A 77 11.14 -2.73 -6.08
N ALA A 78 12.37 -3.26 -5.97
CA ALA A 78 12.62 -4.70 -5.89
C ALA A 78 11.94 -5.34 -4.66
N ILE A 79 12.06 -4.71 -3.48
CA ILE A 79 11.42 -5.19 -2.24
C ILE A 79 9.90 -5.17 -2.36
N LEU A 80 9.34 -4.12 -2.98
CA LEU A 80 7.89 -4.03 -3.20
C LEU A 80 7.39 -5.13 -4.13
N LEU A 81 8.09 -5.38 -5.24
CA LEU A 81 7.75 -6.48 -6.14
C LEU A 81 7.86 -7.84 -5.43
N MET A 82 8.92 -8.08 -4.65
CA MET A 82 9.07 -9.30 -3.86
C MET A 82 7.94 -9.48 -2.84
N THR A 83 7.54 -8.40 -2.17
CA THR A 83 6.43 -8.43 -1.21
C THR A 83 5.11 -8.72 -1.92
N LEU A 84 4.91 -8.14 -3.11
CA LEU A 84 3.71 -8.37 -3.92
C LEU A 84 3.64 -9.83 -4.41
N THR A 85 4.76 -10.41 -4.83
CA THR A 85 4.80 -11.82 -5.27
C THR A 85 4.57 -12.77 -4.10
N LEU A 86 5.16 -12.52 -2.92
CA LEU A 86 4.84 -13.25 -1.69
C LEU A 86 3.37 -13.12 -1.31
N ALA A 87 2.80 -11.92 -1.42
CA ALA A 87 1.39 -11.72 -1.12
C ALA A 87 0.47 -12.48 -2.10
N SER A 88 0.82 -12.51 -3.39
CA SER A 88 0.06 -13.24 -4.41
C SER A 88 0.15 -14.75 -4.28
N THR A 89 1.22 -15.27 -3.68
CA THR A 89 1.43 -16.72 -3.52
C THR A 89 0.83 -17.24 -2.22
N GLN A 90 0.72 -16.40 -1.18
CA GLN A 90 0.24 -16.80 0.14
C GLN A 90 -1.20 -16.34 0.44
N PHE A 91 -1.76 -15.34 -0.28
CA PHE A 91 -3.05 -14.75 0.07
C PHE A 91 -4.05 -14.60 -1.10
N SER A 92 -5.33 -14.46 -0.72
CA SER A 92 -6.46 -14.21 -1.63
C SER A 92 -6.33 -12.88 -2.40
N PRO A 93 -6.85 -12.75 -3.64
CA PRO A 93 -6.70 -11.57 -4.50
C PRO A 93 -7.10 -10.20 -3.90
N ARG A 94 -7.85 -10.19 -2.79
CA ARG A 94 -8.25 -8.96 -2.08
C ARG A 94 -7.10 -8.25 -1.34
N ILE A 95 -6.06 -8.96 -0.91
CA ILE A 95 -4.93 -8.34 -0.16
C ILE A 95 -4.02 -7.54 -1.10
N LEU A 96 -3.88 -7.97 -2.35
CA LEU A 96 -3.15 -7.26 -3.41
C LEU A 96 -3.63 -5.80 -3.58
N VAL A 97 -4.94 -5.57 -3.54
CA VAL A 97 -5.53 -4.24 -3.71
C VAL A 97 -5.22 -3.33 -2.51
N SER A 98 -5.05 -3.90 -1.31
CA SER A 98 -4.72 -3.14 -0.10
C SER A 98 -3.25 -2.73 -0.05
N PHE A 99 -2.33 -3.60 -0.50
CA PHE A 99 -0.89 -3.29 -0.57
C PHE A 99 -0.58 -2.18 -1.57
N VAL A 100 -1.24 -2.21 -2.73
CA VAL A 100 -1.17 -1.17 -3.77
C VAL A 100 -1.80 0.17 -3.29
N ARG A 101 -2.53 0.17 -2.18
CA ARG A 101 -3.14 1.38 -1.61
C ARG A 101 -2.38 1.95 -0.42
N ASP A 102 -1.29 1.30 -0.01
CA ASP A 102 -0.54 1.73 1.16
C ASP A 102 0.08 3.12 0.95
N HIS A 103 -0.29 4.04 1.84
CA HIS A 103 0.17 5.41 1.80
C HIS A 103 1.65 5.51 2.12
N VAL A 104 2.17 4.67 3.03
CA VAL A 104 3.59 4.72 3.42
C VAL A 104 4.48 4.46 2.20
N THR A 105 4.18 3.39 1.47
CA THR A 105 4.89 3.05 0.23
C THR A 105 4.84 4.17 -0.81
N GLN A 106 3.68 4.81 -0.97
CA GLN A 106 3.51 5.93 -1.91
C GLN A 106 4.33 7.16 -1.52
N TRP A 107 4.36 7.51 -0.22
CA TRP A 107 5.17 8.61 0.29
C TRP A 107 6.67 8.32 0.15
N THR A 108 7.09 7.09 0.45
CA THR A 108 8.48 6.65 0.27
C THR A 108 8.95 6.80 -1.17
N LEU A 109 8.21 6.25 -2.13
CA LEU A 109 8.51 6.38 -3.55
C LEU A 109 8.51 7.85 -3.97
N GLY A 110 7.55 8.65 -3.50
CA GLY A 110 7.43 10.06 -3.82
C GLY A 110 8.61 10.90 -3.34
N ILE A 111 9.08 10.69 -2.10
CA ILE A 111 10.23 11.41 -1.53
C ILE A 111 11.52 11.04 -2.28
N PHE A 112 11.74 9.76 -2.60
CA PHE A 112 12.94 9.35 -3.32
C PHE A 112 12.93 9.82 -4.78
N LEU A 113 11.84 9.58 -5.53
CA LEU A 113 11.73 10.10 -6.90
C LEU A 113 11.75 11.63 -6.93
N GLY A 114 11.19 12.29 -5.92
CA GLY A 114 11.18 13.74 -5.82
C GLY A 114 12.54 14.33 -5.52
N THR A 115 13.32 13.70 -4.64
CA THR A 115 14.70 14.13 -4.38
C THR A 115 15.57 13.91 -5.62
N PHE A 116 15.40 12.78 -6.32
CA PHE A 116 16.05 12.53 -7.60
C PHE A 116 15.67 13.58 -8.66
N SER A 117 14.38 13.85 -8.82
CA SER A 117 13.88 14.84 -9.77
C SER A 117 14.33 16.26 -9.41
N TYR A 118 14.41 16.59 -8.12
CA TYR A 118 14.94 17.86 -7.61
C TYR A 118 16.40 18.02 -8.02
N CYS A 119 17.24 17.01 -7.80
CA CYS A 119 18.66 17.06 -8.17
C CYS A 119 18.84 17.19 -9.69
N ILE A 120 18.08 16.44 -10.50
CA ILE A 120 18.13 16.57 -11.97
C ILE A 120 17.64 17.93 -12.46
N ALA A 121 16.57 18.48 -11.87
CA ALA A 121 16.06 19.79 -12.23
C ALA A 121 17.03 20.93 -11.83
N ALA A 122 17.82 20.74 -10.78
CA ALA A 122 18.82 21.69 -10.31
C ALA A 122 20.14 21.64 -11.10
N LEU A 123 20.49 20.49 -11.70
CA LEU A 123 21.76 20.32 -12.43
C LEU A 123 21.97 21.34 -13.56
N PRO A 124 20.98 21.66 -14.43
CA PRO A 124 21.14 22.64 -15.49
C PRO A 124 21.49 24.04 -15.02
N ALA A 125 21.23 24.39 -13.77
CA ALA A 125 21.53 25.72 -13.24
C ALA A 125 22.95 25.84 -12.68
N ALA A 126 23.56 24.72 -12.26
CA ALA A 126 24.99 24.70 -11.97
C ALA A 126 25.76 24.70 -13.30
N ARG A 127 26.06 25.89 -13.85
CA ARG A 127 26.80 26.04 -15.12
C ARG A 127 28.18 26.60 -14.86
N THR A 128 29.18 26.06 -15.56
CA THR A 128 30.58 26.52 -15.53
C THR A 128 30.89 27.57 -16.59
N LEU A 129 30.13 27.63 -17.70
CA LEU A 129 30.25 28.63 -18.79
C LEU A 129 28.86 28.96 -19.36
N PRO A 130 28.63 30.15 -19.95
CA PRO A 130 29.51 31.33 -20.08
C PRO A 130 29.59 32.20 -18.81
N HIS A 131 28.68 32.04 -17.86
CA HIS A 131 28.72 32.67 -16.54
C HIS A 131 28.76 31.57 -15.46
N PRO A 132 29.86 31.44 -14.69
CA PRO A 132 29.95 30.47 -13.61
C PRO A 132 28.89 30.79 -12.54
N PHE A 133 27.85 29.97 -12.46
CA PHE A 133 26.79 30.10 -11.46
C PHE A 133 26.66 28.79 -10.70
N ALA A 134 26.80 28.89 -9.38
CA ALA A 134 26.62 27.78 -8.47
C ALA A 134 25.38 28.10 -7.60
N PRO A 135 24.27 27.35 -7.76
CA PRO A 135 23.07 27.55 -6.95
C PRO A 135 23.26 26.95 -5.55
N VAL A 136 23.86 27.72 -4.65
CA VAL A 136 24.24 27.32 -3.29
C VAL A 136 23.01 26.97 -2.45
N VAL A 137 21.92 27.74 -2.58
CA VAL A 137 20.66 27.50 -1.85
C VAL A 137 20.04 26.18 -2.32
N THR A 138 20.04 25.95 -3.62
CA THR A 138 19.47 24.73 -4.20
C THR A 138 20.25 23.48 -3.78
N VAL A 139 21.58 23.56 -3.75
CA VAL A 139 22.45 22.46 -3.27
C VAL A 139 22.27 22.24 -1.76
N ALA A 140 22.16 23.29 -0.96
CA ALA A 140 21.87 23.17 0.47
C ALA A 140 20.53 22.46 0.72
N GLY A 141 19.51 22.76 -0.10
CA GLY A 141 18.23 22.04 -0.09
C GLY A 141 18.40 20.55 -0.40
N ALA A 142 19.18 20.18 -1.41
CA ALA A 142 19.48 18.78 -1.72
C ALA A 142 20.20 18.08 -0.56
N MET A 143 21.17 18.75 0.09
CA MET A 143 21.87 18.22 1.25
C MET A 143 20.97 18.03 2.46
N ALA A 144 19.94 18.87 2.64
CA ALA A 144 18.93 18.68 3.68
C ALA A 144 17.95 17.54 3.33
N LEU A 145 17.63 17.34 2.06
CA LEU A 145 16.79 16.23 1.59
C LEU A 145 17.48 14.87 1.74
N ALA A 146 18.82 14.80 1.67
CA ALA A 146 19.59 13.57 1.82
C ALA A 146 19.36 12.84 3.17
N PRO A 147 19.51 13.46 4.36
CA PRO A 147 19.21 12.80 5.63
C PRO A 147 17.71 12.49 5.80
N ILE A 148 16.81 13.32 5.23
CA ILE A 148 15.37 13.03 5.21
C ILE A 148 15.11 11.73 4.43
N CYS A 149 15.75 11.55 3.27
CA CYS A 149 15.69 10.31 2.49
C CYS A 149 16.15 9.10 3.30
N VAL A 150 17.27 9.23 4.04
CA VAL A 150 17.79 8.13 4.88
C VAL A 150 16.82 7.80 6.02
N GLY A 151 16.30 8.80 6.73
CA GLY A 151 15.32 8.58 7.81
C GLY A 151 14.05 7.91 7.29
N TRP A 152 13.58 8.34 6.11
CA TRP A 152 12.41 7.75 5.47
C TRP A 152 12.66 6.32 5.00
N LEU A 153 13.88 6.00 4.53
CA LEU A 153 14.28 4.63 4.20
C LEU A 153 14.16 3.70 5.42
N VAL A 154 14.70 4.13 6.56
CA VAL A 154 14.64 3.35 7.81
C VAL A 154 13.20 3.14 8.25
N TYR A 155 12.37 4.19 8.18
CA TYR A 155 10.94 4.09 8.47
C TYR A 155 10.23 3.09 7.54
N PHE A 156 10.54 3.15 6.24
CA PHE A 156 9.98 2.23 5.25
C PHE A 156 10.33 0.77 5.53
N ILE A 157 11.60 0.51 5.90
CA ILE A 157 12.03 -0.84 6.29
C ILE A 157 11.24 -1.32 7.50
N HIS A 158 11.12 -0.50 8.55
CA HIS A 158 10.35 -0.85 9.75
C HIS A 158 8.88 -1.15 9.44
N HIS A 159 8.25 -0.34 8.60
CA HIS A 159 6.87 -0.52 8.17
C HIS A 159 6.66 -1.84 7.42
N ILE A 160 7.52 -2.14 6.44
CA ILE A 160 7.46 -3.40 5.69
C ILE A 160 7.68 -4.60 6.60
N SER A 161 8.67 -4.54 7.49
CA SER A 161 8.93 -5.62 8.45
C SER A 161 7.70 -5.92 9.32
N ASN A 162 7.06 -4.88 9.87
CA ASN A 162 5.84 -5.04 10.67
C ASN A 162 4.68 -5.61 9.85
N ALA A 163 4.49 -5.14 8.61
CA ALA A 163 3.42 -5.63 7.73
C ALA A 163 3.57 -7.14 7.45
N ILE A 164 4.79 -7.61 7.18
CA ILE A 164 5.08 -9.03 6.96
C ILE A 164 4.83 -9.83 8.24
N SER A 165 5.28 -9.35 9.41
CA SER A 165 5.06 -10.04 10.70
C SER A 165 3.59 -10.17 11.06
N VAL A 166 2.77 -9.13 10.87
CA VAL A 166 1.33 -9.17 11.17
C VAL A 166 0.60 -10.17 10.29
N ASN A 167 0.90 -10.20 8.98
CA ASN A 167 0.29 -11.16 8.07
C ASN A 167 0.59 -12.61 8.47
N ASN A 168 1.84 -12.90 8.86
CA ASN A 168 2.22 -14.24 9.34
C ASN A 168 1.48 -14.63 10.63
N ILE A 169 1.24 -13.69 11.55
CA ILE A 169 0.51 -13.94 12.80
C ILE A 169 -0.97 -14.21 12.50
N VAL A 170 -1.61 -13.43 11.63
CA VAL A 170 -3.02 -13.61 11.25
C VAL A 170 -3.22 -14.97 10.60
N ASP A 171 -2.34 -15.39 9.70
CA ASP A 171 -2.41 -16.72 9.09
C ASP A 171 -2.24 -17.85 10.10
N ARG A 172 -1.41 -17.66 11.11
CA ARG A 172 -1.26 -18.62 12.20
C ARG A 172 -2.56 -18.74 13.01
N ILE A 173 -3.14 -17.60 13.41
CA ILE A 173 -4.41 -17.56 14.16
C ILE A 173 -5.54 -18.17 13.32
N ARG A 174 -5.59 -17.87 12.01
CA ARG A 174 -6.58 -18.45 11.11
C ARG A 174 -6.48 -19.98 11.10
N ARG A 175 -5.28 -20.54 10.90
CA ARG A 175 -5.07 -21.99 10.91
C ARG A 175 -5.44 -22.61 12.24
N GLU A 176 -5.06 -21.98 13.35
CA GLU A 176 -5.40 -22.44 14.70
C GLU A 176 -6.92 -22.43 14.92
N THR A 177 -7.61 -21.40 14.45
CA THR A 177 -9.07 -21.29 14.53
C THR A 177 -9.76 -22.34 13.64
N GLU A 178 -9.27 -22.55 12.41
CA GLU A 178 -9.80 -23.59 11.51
C GLU A 178 -9.64 -24.98 12.13
N LEU A 179 -8.50 -25.27 12.77
CA LEU A 179 -8.29 -26.53 13.50
C LEU A 179 -9.28 -26.71 14.66
N VAL A 180 -9.49 -25.67 15.47
CA VAL A 180 -10.46 -25.70 16.57
C VAL A 180 -11.89 -25.87 16.07
N ILE A 181 -12.26 -25.22 14.95
CA ILE A 181 -13.57 -25.41 14.32
C ILE A 181 -13.72 -26.84 13.82
N ASP A 182 -12.70 -27.40 13.16
CA ASP A 182 -12.75 -28.77 12.64
C ASP A 182 -12.80 -29.82 13.78
N GLU A 183 -12.17 -29.53 14.92
CA GLU A 183 -12.26 -30.37 16.13
C GLU A 183 -13.64 -30.30 16.79
N LEU A 184 -14.25 -29.12 16.87
CA LEU A 184 -15.55 -28.91 17.51
C LEU A 184 -16.75 -29.26 16.61
N MET A 185 -16.58 -29.27 15.28
CA MET A 185 -17.65 -29.51 14.31
C MET A 185 -17.26 -30.50 13.19
N PRO A 186 -16.90 -31.75 13.51
CA PRO A 186 -16.44 -32.73 12.52
C PRO A 186 -17.49 -33.10 11.45
N ASP A 187 -18.80 -32.93 11.72
CA ASP A 187 -19.88 -33.46 10.88
C ASP A 187 -20.53 -32.48 9.88
N ILE A 188 -20.21 -31.18 9.91
CA ILE A 188 -20.86 -30.18 9.03
C ILE A 188 -20.26 -30.15 7.61
N ARG A 189 -19.08 -30.75 7.41
CA ARG A 189 -18.43 -30.87 6.10
C ARG A 189 -18.73 -32.19 5.38
N ARG A 190 -19.83 -32.89 5.70
CA ARG A 190 -20.37 -33.79 4.67
C ARG A 190 -20.83 -32.89 3.53
N PRO A 191 -20.46 -33.18 2.27
CA PRO A 191 -21.13 -32.55 1.15
C PRO A 191 -22.62 -32.71 1.46
N ILE A 192 -23.37 -31.62 1.38
CA ILE A 192 -24.79 -31.75 1.12
C ILE A 192 -24.79 -32.47 -0.23
N HIS A 193 -24.79 -33.80 -0.21
CA HIS A 193 -25.39 -34.55 -1.30
C HIS A 193 -26.71 -33.82 -1.47
N PRO A 194 -27.00 -33.25 -2.65
CA PRO A 194 -28.38 -33.01 -2.99
C PRO A 194 -29.04 -34.32 -2.61
N LEU A 195 -29.90 -34.31 -1.59
CA LEU A 195 -30.76 -35.43 -1.30
C LEU A 195 -31.54 -35.55 -2.59
N GLU A 196 -31.02 -36.35 -3.53
CA GLU A 196 -31.71 -36.84 -4.70
C GLU A 196 -33.02 -37.32 -4.13
N ALA A 197 -34.05 -36.51 -4.38
CA ALA A 197 -35.41 -36.63 -3.90
C ALA A 197 -35.57 -37.76 -2.87
N ALA A 198 -35.33 -37.46 -1.58
CA ALA A 198 -35.88 -38.29 -0.53
C ALA A 198 -37.36 -38.45 -0.89
N GLY A 199 -37.75 -39.71 -1.18
CA GLY A 199 -38.79 -40.05 -2.14
C GLY A 199 -40.06 -39.23 -2.04
N SER A 200 -40.75 -39.10 -3.18
CA SER A 200 -42.10 -38.54 -3.28
C SER A 200 -42.93 -38.85 -2.03
N PHE A 201 -43.17 -37.83 -1.21
CA PHE A 201 -44.01 -37.99 -0.03
C PHE A 201 -45.39 -38.46 -0.50
N PRO A 202 -45.90 -39.61 0.01
CA PRO A 202 -47.24 -40.05 -0.33
C PRO A 202 -48.24 -39.23 0.50
N GLY A 203 -48.50 -37.99 0.10
CA GLY A 203 -49.49 -37.14 0.76
C GLY A 203 -49.38 -35.67 0.38
N LYS A 204 -50.54 -35.01 0.19
CA LYS A 204 -50.62 -33.54 0.11
C LYS A 204 -50.05 -32.95 1.41
N LEU A 205 -49.23 -31.89 1.31
CA LEU A 205 -48.84 -31.11 2.49
C LEU A 205 -50.10 -30.51 3.13
N GLU A 206 -50.45 -30.94 4.34
CA GLU A 206 -51.71 -30.55 4.98
C GLU A 206 -51.61 -29.25 5.80
N VAL A 207 -50.42 -28.87 6.32
CA VAL A 207 -50.30 -27.70 7.22
C VAL A 207 -48.95 -26.98 7.06
N PHE A 208 -48.99 -25.68 6.74
CA PHE A 208 -47.83 -24.79 6.81
C PHE A 208 -47.80 -24.09 8.18
N LEU A 209 -46.76 -24.33 8.97
CA LEU A 209 -46.48 -23.52 10.16
C LEU A 209 -45.68 -22.27 9.77
N ARG A 210 -46.36 -21.13 9.73
CA ARG A 210 -45.71 -19.84 9.54
C ARG A 210 -45.11 -19.36 10.85
N SER A 211 -43.95 -18.70 10.78
CA SER A 211 -43.40 -18.00 11.93
C SER A 211 -44.36 -16.91 12.39
N ARG A 212 -44.60 -16.83 13.70
CA ARG A 212 -45.42 -15.76 14.30
C ARG A 212 -44.71 -14.41 14.33
N GLN A 213 -43.39 -14.39 14.12
CA GLN A 213 -42.56 -13.19 14.14
C GLN A 213 -41.57 -13.19 12.98
N SER A 214 -41.29 -12.00 12.46
CA SER A 214 -40.24 -11.79 11.45
C SER A 214 -38.86 -11.85 12.11
N GLY A 215 -37.95 -12.63 11.54
CA GLY A 215 -36.59 -12.79 12.06
C GLY A 215 -35.79 -13.83 11.25
N TYR A 216 -34.56 -14.11 11.70
CA TYR A 216 -33.68 -15.10 11.08
C TYR A 216 -33.55 -16.33 11.98
N ILE A 217 -33.59 -17.53 11.39
CA ILE A 217 -33.41 -18.80 12.11
C ILE A 217 -31.93 -18.94 12.48
N ARG A 218 -31.60 -18.84 13.76
CA ARG A 218 -30.21 -19.01 14.25
C ARG A 218 -29.84 -20.46 14.52
N TYR A 219 -30.82 -21.28 14.87
CA TYR A 219 -30.58 -22.66 15.31
C TYR A 219 -31.82 -23.53 15.09
N ILE A 220 -31.62 -24.75 14.59
CA ILE A 220 -32.67 -25.76 14.41
C ILE A 220 -32.21 -27.05 15.10
N ASP A 221 -32.95 -27.48 16.13
CA ASP A 221 -32.70 -28.74 16.81
C ASP A 221 -33.35 -29.90 16.03
N ILE A 222 -32.60 -30.45 15.07
CA ILE A 222 -33.04 -31.56 14.22
C ILE A 222 -33.33 -32.82 15.07
N ALA A 223 -32.57 -33.05 16.13
CA ALA A 223 -32.73 -34.25 16.97
C ALA A 223 -34.08 -34.23 17.71
N ARG A 224 -34.45 -33.08 18.26
CA ARG A 224 -35.74 -32.89 18.92
C ARG A 224 -36.90 -32.93 17.92
N LEU A 225 -36.78 -32.26 16.78
CA LEU A 225 -37.78 -32.31 15.70
C LEU A 225 -38.05 -33.74 15.25
N ARG A 226 -37.00 -34.54 15.05
CA ARG A 226 -37.13 -35.95 14.66
C ARG A 226 -37.79 -36.81 15.73
N ARG A 227 -37.49 -36.60 17.01
CA ARG A 227 -38.14 -37.31 18.12
C ARG A 227 -39.63 -37.01 18.15
N THR A 228 -40.01 -35.73 18.09
CA THR A 228 -41.41 -35.30 18.07
C THR A 228 -42.14 -35.83 16.84
N ALA A 229 -41.53 -35.78 15.66
CA ALA A 229 -42.08 -36.35 14.43
C ALA A 229 -42.41 -37.84 14.57
N LYS A 230 -41.49 -38.63 15.16
CA LYS A 230 -41.74 -40.05 15.45
C LYS A 230 -42.84 -40.28 16.47
N THR A 231 -42.91 -39.46 17.52
CA THR A 231 -43.95 -39.58 18.56
C THR A 231 -45.36 -39.35 18.00
N TYR A 232 -45.51 -38.37 17.12
CA TYR A 232 -46.82 -38.01 16.54
C TYR A 232 -47.08 -38.65 15.16
N GLY A 233 -46.15 -39.45 14.64
CA GLY A 233 -46.27 -40.10 13.34
C GLY A 233 -46.33 -39.11 12.15
N VAL A 234 -45.78 -37.91 12.31
CA VAL A 234 -45.84 -36.84 11.30
C VAL A 234 -44.51 -36.70 10.55
N CYS A 235 -44.59 -36.26 9.30
CA CYS A 235 -43.40 -35.90 8.52
C CYS A 235 -43.23 -34.38 8.45
N LEU A 236 -42.00 -33.91 8.61
CA LEU A 236 -41.67 -32.48 8.64
C LEU A 236 -40.74 -32.14 7.48
N ARG A 237 -41.07 -31.08 6.74
CA ARG A 237 -40.22 -30.46 5.73
C ARG A 237 -39.86 -29.05 6.18
N LEU A 238 -38.57 -28.72 6.17
CA LEU A 238 -38.06 -27.38 6.44
C LEU A 238 -37.96 -26.63 5.11
N GLU A 239 -38.53 -25.43 5.07
CA GLU A 239 -38.42 -24.45 3.97
C GLU A 239 -37.73 -23.18 4.45
#